data_AF-A0A8K0GV58-F1
#
_entry.id   AF-A0A8K0GV58-F1
#
_cell.length_a   1.000
_cell.length_b   1.000
_cell.length_c   1.000
_cell.angle_alpha   90.00
_cell.angle_beta   90.00
_cell.angle_gamma   90.00
#
_symmetry.space_group_name_H-M   'P 1'
#
loop_
_entity.id
_entity.type
_entity.pdbx_description
1 polymer ?
#
loop_
_entity_poly.entity_id
_entity_poly.type
_entity_poly.pdbx_seq_one_letter_code
_entity_poly.pdbx_strand_id
1 'polypeptide(L)'
;MFVRRYWLPESSPGRWWSQNQDRFMTTSKRVQDRSKMKRVHDLEIGTEKWKIASKVLFLMEILKKEPEMVIPVRSLAQYRRQINLPKPHKVSDFIRKSPKVFELYKDHRGVLWCGMTRLAEDLVEEEKRIIEEHQDKAAEYVTRFLMMSVDKLLPLDKIAHFRRDFGLPVDFRTSWVHKYPQHFKVVKNEDNDVEYLKLVNWNPAWAITELEKKAMGITELPAHTPGLLALPFPLKFPPNYKKVYRYGGKIEHFQKRCYLSPYADARGLKAGSLEFDKRAVAVMHELLSFTVEKRLVTDHLTHFRRELVMPQKLMRLLLKHFGIFYVSERGKRFSVFLTEAYEGSELIEKGPLVLWKEKIQSLIGYRGRKKKIETFSDMSDMEDNGVLQSDYENESTLEDDLPTDNVEMEIEEVSNAYKDVETS
;
A
#
# COMPACT_ATOMS: atom_id res chain seq x y z
N MET A 1 65.63 54.64 -39.65
CA MET A 1 65.41 54.96 -41.09
C MET A 1 64.47 53.91 -41.67
N PHE A 2 63.39 54.37 -42.30
CA PHE A 2 62.43 53.66 -43.19
C PHE A 2 61.79 52.37 -42.65
N VAL A 3 60.54 52.28 -42.15
CA VAL A 3 59.21 52.78 -42.55
C VAL A 3 58.63 52.08 -43.80
N ARG A 4 57.50 51.35 -43.56
CA ARG A 4 56.27 51.16 -44.41
C ARG A 4 56.22 49.93 -45.36
N ARG A 5 55.11 49.17 -45.56
CA ARG A 5 53.65 49.27 -45.20
C ARG A 5 52.95 47.87 -45.22
N TYR A 6 52.01 47.69 -44.28
CA TYR A 6 50.59 47.19 -44.37
C TYR A 6 50.17 46.18 -45.44
N TRP A 7 49.38 45.15 -45.05
CA TRP A 7 47.91 45.06 -45.23
C TRP A 7 47.30 43.99 -44.27
N LEU A 8 46.04 44.19 -43.90
CA LEU A 8 45.27 43.65 -42.75
C LEU A 8 44.98 42.12 -42.78
N PRO A 9 44.78 41.45 -41.63
CA PRO A 9 44.11 40.15 -41.54
C PRO A 9 42.60 40.28 -41.30
N GLU A 10 41.84 39.42 -41.99
CA GLU A 10 40.39 39.29 -41.97
C GLU A 10 39.81 38.86 -40.61
N SER A 11 38.53 39.17 -40.49
CA SER A 11 37.66 39.21 -39.33
C SER A 11 37.27 37.85 -38.74
N SER A 12 37.10 37.87 -37.41
CA SER A 12 36.10 37.16 -36.60
C SER A 12 36.43 35.77 -35.97
N PRO A 13 36.22 35.62 -34.64
CA PRO A 13 36.42 34.37 -33.90
C PRO A 13 35.14 33.54 -33.77
N GLY A 14 35.17 32.28 -34.22
CA GLY A 14 34.07 31.32 -34.09
C GLY A 14 34.30 30.33 -32.95
N ARG A 15 33.41 30.38 -31.96
CA ARG A 15 33.38 29.57 -30.72
C ARG A 15 33.28 28.07 -31.03
N TRP A 16 34.13 27.28 -30.38
CA TRP A 16 33.97 25.83 -30.27
C TRP A 16 32.93 25.55 -29.18
N TRP A 17 31.76 25.04 -29.58
CA TRP A 17 30.71 24.62 -28.67
C TRP A 17 31.08 23.27 -28.05
N SER A 18 31.42 23.29 -26.77
CA SER A 18 31.42 22.09 -25.94
C SER A 18 29.97 21.69 -25.72
N GLN A 19 29.54 20.56 -26.29
CA GLN A 19 28.23 19.96 -26.01
C GLN A 19 28.20 19.50 -24.54
N ASN A 20 27.79 20.40 -23.65
CA ASN A 20 27.29 20.02 -22.34
C ASN A 20 26.03 19.17 -22.55
N GLN A 21 26.14 17.86 -22.29
CA GLN A 21 24.97 17.05 -22.00
C GLN A 21 24.45 17.48 -20.64
N ASP A 22 23.57 18.48 -20.63
CA ASP A 22 22.79 18.82 -19.46
C ASP A 22 21.90 17.62 -19.12
N ARG A 23 22.35 16.82 -18.15
CA ARG A 23 21.49 15.86 -17.47
C ARG A 23 20.46 16.67 -16.71
N PHE A 24 19.29 16.87 -17.30
CA PHE A 24 18.12 17.36 -16.58
C PHE A 24 17.87 16.44 -15.38
N MET A 25 18.23 16.95 -14.20
CA MET A 25 17.88 16.36 -12.92
C MET A 25 16.36 16.33 -12.83
N THR A 26 15.77 15.14 -12.90
CA THR A 26 14.31 14.99 -12.76
C THR A 26 13.89 15.63 -11.43
N THR A 27 13.07 16.69 -11.49
CA THR A 27 12.62 17.35 -10.26
C THR A 27 11.79 16.33 -9.47
N SER A 28 12.23 16.03 -8.24
CA SER A 28 11.56 15.06 -7.39
C SER A 28 10.26 15.65 -6.83
N LYS A 29 9.23 15.84 -7.68
CA LYS A 29 7.88 16.19 -7.22
C LYS A 29 7.40 15.16 -6.20
N ARG A 30 6.85 15.62 -5.07
CA ARG A 30 6.39 14.76 -3.97
C ARG A 30 5.23 13.89 -4.47
N VAL A 31 5.03 12.74 -3.82
CA VAL A 31 3.90 11.84 -4.13
C VAL A 31 2.56 12.57 -4.08
N GLN A 32 2.43 13.51 -3.13
CA GLN A 32 1.30 14.41 -2.92
C GLN A 32 0.94 15.26 -4.15
N ASP A 33 1.96 15.76 -4.85
CA ASP A 33 1.76 16.58 -6.05
C ASP A 33 1.22 15.72 -7.21
N ARG A 34 1.66 14.46 -7.27
CA ARG A 34 1.30 13.50 -8.34
C ARG A 34 -0.05 12.84 -8.13
N SER A 35 -0.60 12.91 -6.91
CA SER A 35 -1.86 12.26 -6.53
C SER A 35 -3.06 13.22 -6.46
N LYS A 36 -2.83 14.54 -6.38
CA LYS A 36 -3.88 15.55 -6.14
C LYS A 36 -5.10 15.44 -7.06
N MET A 37 -4.89 15.18 -8.36
CA MET A 37 -5.97 15.03 -9.34
C MET A 37 -6.54 13.60 -9.46
N LYS A 38 -5.97 12.63 -8.73
CA LYS A 38 -6.31 11.19 -8.79
C LYS A 38 -7.03 10.70 -7.53
N ARG A 39 -7.50 11.63 -6.69
CA ARG A 39 -8.12 11.32 -5.40
C ARG A 39 -9.50 10.70 -5.58
N VAL A 40 -9.79 9.65 -4.81
CA VAL A 40 -11.10 8.99 -4.72
C VAL A 40 -11.66 9.26 -3.33
N HIS A 41 -12.57 10.22 -3.23
CA HIS A 41 -13.08 10.70 -1.94
C HIS A 41 -13.69 9.58 -1.10
N ASP A 42 -14.44 8.68 -1.72
CA ASP A 42 -15.12 7.60 -1.01
C ASP A 42 -14.13 6.61 -0.35
N LEU A 43 -13.02 6.32 -1.03
CA LEU A 43 -11.95 5.48 -0.47
C LEU A 43 -11.17 6.21 0.63
N GLU A 44 -11.08 7.54 0.58
CA GLU A 44 -10.54 8.33 1.70
C GLU A 44 -11.45 8.23 2.94
N ILE A 45 -12.78 8.28 2.75
CA ILE A 45 -13.76 8.08 3.84
C ILE A 45 -13.60 6.70 4.46
N GLY A 46 -13.51 5.66 3.63
CA GLY A 46 -13.27 4.28 4.07
C GLY A 46 -11.96 4.18 4.86
N THR A 47 -10.90 4.84 4.39
CA THR A 47 -9.60 4.88 5.08
C THR A 47 -9.70 5.50 6.47
N GLU A 48 -10.43 6.62 6.63
CA GLU A 48 -10.60 7.27 7.94
C GLU A 48 -11.40 6.41 8.92
N LYS A 49 -12.49 5.80 8.48
CA LYS A 49 -13.26 4.84 9.30
C LYS A 49 -12.37 3.70 9.79
N TRP A 50 -11.55 3.15 8.88
CA TRP A 50 -10.62 2.08 9.19
C TRP A 50 -9.53 2.47 10.18
N LYS A 51 -9.01 3.71 10.15
CA LYS A 51 -8.02 4.17 11.13
C LYS A 51 -8.57 4.13 12.55
N ILE A 52 -9.84 4.48 12.74
CA ILE A 52 -10.47 4.43 14.06
C ILE A 52 -10.68 2.98 14.47
N ALA A 53 -11.22 2.15 13.58
CA ALA A 53 -11.43 0.72 13.82
C ALA A 53 -10.13 0.01 14.19
N SER A 54 -9.04 0.30 13.50
CA SER A 54 -7.72 -0.29 13.75
C SER A 54 -7.20 0.00 15.16
N LYS A 55 -7.49 1.18 15.71
CA LYS A 55 -7.12 1.55 17.09
C LYS A 55 -7.94 0.76 18.10
N VAL A 56 -9.24 0.60 17.85
CA VAL A 56 -10.15 -0.18 18.71
C VAL A 56 -9.77 -1.67 18.68
N LEU A 57 -9.56 -2.24 17.49
CA LEU A 57 -9.11 -3.62 17.31
C LEU A 57 -7.77 -3.89 18.02
N PHE A 58 -6.84 -2.93 17.97
CA PHE A 58 -5.58 -3.05 18.68
C PHE A 58 -5.75 -3.06 20.20
N LEU A 59 -6.65 -2.24 20.76
CA LEU A 59 -6.98 -2.30 22.19
C LEU A 59 -7.66 -3.62 22.56
N MET A 60 -8.57 -4.13 21.71
CA MET A 60 -9.19 -5.44 21.91
C MET A 60 -8.14 -6.56 21.95
N GLU A 61 -7.14 -6.54 21.06
CA GLU A 61 -6.05 -7.54 21.06
C GLU A 61 -5.15 -7.45 22.31
N ILE A 62 -4.98 -6.26 22.90
CA ILE A 62 -4.29 -6.11 24.18
C ILE A 62 -5.12 -6.73 25.30
N LEU A 63 -6.40 -6.34 25.42
CA LEU A 63 -7.28 -6.85 26.47
C LEU A 63 -7.44 -8.38 26.38
N LYS A 64 -7.51 -8.95 25.18
CA LYS A 64 -7.55 -10.40 24.94
C LYS A 64 -6.38 -11.17 25.58
N LYS A 65 -5.23 -10.52 25.79
CA LYS A 65 -4.05 -11.15 26.41
C LYS A 65 -4.05 -11.07 27.94
N GLU A 66 -4.90 -10.23 28.51
CA GLU A 66 -4.98 -10.02 29.96
C GLU A 66 -6.00 -10.98 30.59
N PRO A 67 -5.80 -11.39 31.86
CA PRO A 67 -6.79 -12.17 32.58
C PRO A 67 -8.08 -11.37 32.71
N GLU A 68 -9.22 -12.05 32.56
CA GLU A 68 -10.58 -11.46 32.58
C GLU A 68 -10.82 -10.37 31.52
N MET A 69 -9.90 -10.17 30.56
CA MET A 69 -9.96 -9.11 29.56
C MET A 69 -10.06 -7.69 30.15
N VAL A 70 -9.43 -7.47 31.30
CA VAL A 70 -9.39 -6.17 31.99
C VAL A 70 -7.95 -5.71 32.22
N ILE A 71 -7.70 -4.42 32.05
CA ILE A 71 -6.40 -3.79 32.34
C ILE A 71 -6.55 -2.41 32.98
N PRO A 72 -5.63 -1.97 33.86
CA PRO A 72 -5.60 -0.60 34.34
C PRO A 72 -5.37 0.38 33.18
N VAL A 73 -6.13 1.49 33.12
CA VAL A 73 -5.99 2.50 32.05
C VAL A 73 -4.59 3.12 32.02
N ARG A 74 -3.91 3.19 33.17
CA ARG A 74 -2.51 3.62 33.27
C ARG A 74 -1.58 2.73 32.43
N SER A 75 -1.81 1.42 32.38
CA SER A 75 -1.01 0.48 31.62
C SER A 75 -1.27 0.64 30.11
N LEU A 76 -2.47 1.03 29.70
CA LEU A 76 -2.76 1.34 28.30
C LEU A 76 -2.01 2.57 27.78
N ALA A 77 -1.50 3.44 28.65
CA ALA A 77 -0.72 4.61 28.25
C ALA A 77 0.61 4.23 27.56
N GLN A 78 1.18 3.04 27.84
CA GLN A 78 2.40 2.57 27.18
C GLN A 78 2.19 2.32 25.68
N TYR A 79 0.95 1.99 25.30
CA TYR A 79 0.59 1.69 23.92
C TYR A 79 0.17 2.92 23.10
N ARG A 80 0.34 4.13 23.65
CA ARG A 80 -0.10 5.38 23.04
C ARG A 80 0.49 5.62 21.63
N ARG A 81 1.75 5.22 21.42
CA ARG A 81 2.43 5.36 20.12
C ARG A 81 1.81 4.44 19.07
N GLN A 82 1.46 3.21 19.46
CA GLN A 82 0.88 2.19 18.61
C GLN A 82 -0.56 2.53 18.20
N ILE A 83 -1.38 3.06 19.12
CA ILE A 83 -2.73 3.55 18.81
C ILE A 83 -2.74 4.91 18.08
N ASN A 84 -1.58 5.49 17.79
CA ASN A 84 -1.44 6.81 17.14
C ASN A 84 -2.36 7.86 17.78
N LEU A 85 -2.29 8.03 19.10
CA LEU A 85 -3.06 9.03 19.84
C LEU A 85 -2.14 10.22 20.22
N PRO A 86 -2.19 11.34 19.47
CA PRO A 86 -1.33 12.49 19.73
C PRO A 86 -1.65 13.12 21.09
N LYS A 87 -0.68 13.80 21.71
CA LYS A 87 -0.92 14.66 22.87
C LYS A 87 -1.70 15.89 22.41
N PRO A 88 -2.71 16.38 23.15
CA PRO A 88 -3.03 16.09 24.56
C PRO A 88 -4.11 15.00 24.82
N HIS A 89 -4.67 14.35 23.80
CA HIS A 89 -5.82 13.43 23.98
C HIS A 89 -5.54 12.27 24.94
N LYS A 90 -6.38 12.04 25.96
CA LYS A 90 -6.17 10.93 26.91
C LYS A 90 -6.70 9.60 26.36
N VAL A 91 -6.05 8.50 26.75
CA VAL A 91 -6.50 7.14 26.39
C VAL A 91 -7.89 6.86 26.96
N SER A 92 -8.17 7.34 28.18
CA SER A 92 -9.51 7.29 28.79
C SER A 92 -10.58 7.92 27.90
N ASP A 93 -10.28 9.07 27.29
CA ASP A 93 -11.25 9.81 26.48
C ASP A 93 -11.51 9.10 25.15
N PHE A 94 -10.50 8.41 24.62
CA PHE A 94 -10.66 7.56 23.45
C PHE A 94 -11.55 6.34 23.77
N ILE A 95 -11.30 5.66 24.89
CA ILE A 95 -12.10 4.51 25.33
C ILE A 95 -13.58 4.91 25.53
N ARG A 96 -13.83 6.07 26.17
CA ARG A 96 -15.18 6.62 26.37
C ARG A 96 -15.97 6.86 25.07
N LYS A 97 -15.30 6.96 23.92
CA LYS A 97 -15.98 7.11 22.61
C LYS A 97 -16.56 5.80 22.08
N SER A 98 -16.20 4.66 22.65
CA SER A 98 -16.68 3.33 22.23
C SER A 98 -17.29 2.56 23.41
N PRO A 99 -18.33 3.10 24.07
CA PRO A 99 -18.91 2.50 25.28
C PRO A 99 -19.60 1.16 25.02
N LYS A 100 -19.94 0.84 23.77
CA LYS A 100 -20.47 -0.47 23.38
C LYS A 100 -19.41 -1.57 23.31
N VAL A 101 -18.13 -1.18 23.23
CA VAL A 101 -16.99 -2.11 23.10
C VAL A 101 -16.20 -2.20 24.41
N PHE A 102 -16.05 -1.08 25.12
CA PHE A 102 -15.25 -1.01 26.35
C PHE A 102 -16.06 -0.48 27.52
N GLU A 103 -15.79 -1.05 28.69
CA GLU A 103 -16.35 -0.63 29.97
C GLU A 103 -15.24 0.03 30.82
N LEU A 104 -15.57 1.15 31.46
CA LEU A 104 -14.66 1.84 32.37
C LEU A 104 -15.26 1.86 33.77
N TYR A 105 -14.51 1.33 34.73
CA TYR A 105 -14.91 1.31 36.13
C TYR A 105 -13.75 1.72 37.04
N LYS A 106 -14.07 2.15 38.26
CA LYS A 106 -13.08 2.49 39.28
C LYS A 106 -13.08 1.40 40.34
N ASP A 107 -11.90 0.98 40.77
CA ASP A 107 -11.77 0.09 41.92
C ASP A 107 -11.98 0.84 43.25
N HIS A 108 -11.98 0.10 44.36
CA HIS A 108 -12.10 0.66 45.71
C HIS A 108 -10.93 1.59 46.10
N ARG A 109 -9.84 1.60 45.34
CA ARG A 109 -8.66 2.47 45.51
C ARG A 109 -8.70 3.69 44.57
N GLY A 110 -9.76 3.85 43.79
CA GLY A 110 -9.93 4.93 42.82
C GLY A 110 -9.15 4.77 41.51
N VAL A 111 -8.52 3.62 41.26
CA VAL A 111 -7.81 3.33 40.00
C VAL A 111 -8.84 3.05 38.91
N LEU A 112 -8.63 3.66 37.74
CA LEU A 112 -9.49 3.47 36.57
C LEU A 112 -9.06 2.23 35.78
N TRP A 113 -9.98 1.30 35.61
CA TRP A 113 -9.83 0.06 34.85
C TRP A 113 -10.63 0.12 33.56
N CYS A 114 -10.14 -0.58 32.53
CA CYS A 114 -10.80 -0.78 31.25
C CYS A 114 -11.02 -2.28 31.06
N GLY A 115 -12.28 -2.67 30.90
CA GLY A 115 -12.68 -4.03 30.52
C GLY A 115 -13.34 -4.05 29.14
N MET A 116 -13.54 -5.25 28.61
CA MET A 116 -14.35 -5.48 27.43
C MET A 116 -15.83 -5.62 27.84
N THR A 117 -16.76 -5.14 27.02
CA THR A 117 -18.19 -5.43 27.22
C THR A 117 -18.47 -6.89 26.84
N ARG A 118 -19.55 -7.50 27.35
CA ARG A 118 -20.00 -8.84 26.89
C ARG A 118 -20.16 -8.92 25.37
N LEU A 119 -20.72 -7.86 24.77
CA LEU A 119 -20.87 -7.78 23.31
C LEU A 119 -19.51 -7.83 22.58
N ALA A 120 -18.46 -7.24 23.15
CA ALA A 120 -17.14 -7.26 22.55
C ALA A 120 -16.39 -8.57 22.84
N GLU A 121 -16.65 -9.24 23.96
CA GLU A 121 -16.19 -10.61 24.21
C GLU A 121 -16.79 -11.59 23.18
N ASP A 122 -18.09 -11.49 22.92
CA ASP A 122 -18.77 -12.28 21.88
C ASP A 122 -18.15 -12.06 20.49
N LEU A 123 -17.79 -10.80 20.19
CA LEU A 123 -17.09 -10.46 18.94
C LEU A 123 -15.68 -11.06 18.86
N VAL A 124 -14.96 -11.16 19.97
CA VAL A 124 -13.63 -11.78 20.00
C VAL A 124 -13.73 -13.29 19.72
N GLU A 125 -14.75 -13.96 20.24
CA GLU A 125 -14.98 -15.38 19.96
C GLU A 125 -15.49 -15.59 18.53
N GLU A 126 -16.36 -14.70 18.02
CA GLU A 126 -16.78 -14.69 16.62
C GLU A 126 -15.59 -14.53 15.67
N GLU A 127 -14.64 -13.63 15.95
CA GLU A 127 -13.41 -13.46 15.17
C GLU A 127 -12.62 -14.77 15.10
N LYS A 128 -12.43 -15.41 16.26
CA LYS A 128 -11.67 -16.65 16.38
C LYS A 128 -12.31 -17.76 15.55
N ARG A 129 -13.63 -17.94 15.67
CA ARG A 129 -14.38 -18.92 14.88
C ARG A 129 -14.25 -18.65 13.38
N ILE A 130 -14.42 -17.41 12.95
CA ILE A 130 -14.28 -17.04 11.53
C ILE A 130 -12.87 -17.37 11.03
N ILE A 131 -11.83 -17.03 11.79
CA ILE A 131 -10.44 -17.34 11.40
C ILE A 131 -10.24 -18.85 11.32
N GLU A 132 -10.78 -19.64 12.25
CA GLU A 132 -10.71 -21.10 12.27
C GLU A 132 -11.41 -21.75 11.08
N GLU A 133 -12.62 -21.30 10.73
CA GLU A 133 -13.39 -21.78 9.57
C GLU A 133 -12.70 -21.49 8.22
N HIS A 134 -11.87 -20.44 8.16
CA HIS A 134 -11.23 -19.98 6.91
C HIS A 134 -9.73 -20.28 6.85
N GLN A 135 -9.18 -21.11 7.74
CA GLN A 135 -7.73 -21.38 7.79
C GLN A 135 -7.21 -22.02 6.50
N ASP A 136 -7.97 -22.93 5.89
CA ASP A 136 -7.57 -23.59 4.64
C ASP A 136 -7.41 -22.60 3.49
N LYS A 137 -8.33 -21.62 3.39
CA LYS A 137 -8.24 -20.58 2.37
C LYS A 137 -7.06 -19.64 2.62
N ALA A 138 -6.79 -19.32 3.88
CA ALA A 138 -5.61 -18.56 4.25
C ALA A 138 -4.31 -19.34 3.92
N ALA A 139 -4.29 -20.66 4.11
CA ALA A 139 -3.18 -21.52 3.71
C ALA A 139 -2.99 -21.57 2.20
N GLU A 140 -4.07 -21.61 1.42
CA GLU A 140 -4.01 -21.46 -0.05
C GLU A 140 -3.34 -20.13 -0.42
N TYR A 141 -3.77 -19.00 0.15
CA TYR A 141 -3.21 -17.69 -0.17
C TYR A 141 -1.74 -17.54 0.23
N VAL A 142 -1.35 -18.05 1.40
CA VAL A 142 0.06 -18.08 1.81
C VAL A 142 0.89 -18.95 0.85
N THR A 143 0.35 -20.09 0.44
CA THR A 143 1.04 -20.98 -0.52
C THR A 143 1.19 -20.33 -1.88
N ARG A 144 0.13 -19.71 -2.40
CA ARG A 144 0.17 -18.95 -3.65
C ARG A 144 1.13 -17.77 -3.57
N PHE A 145 1.21 -17.11 -2.41
CA PHE A 145 2.19 -16.06 -2.20
C PHE A 145 3.63 -16.58 -2.27
N LEU A 146 3.92 -17.73 -1.66
CA LEU A 146 5.21 -18.42 -1.82
C LEU A 146 5.46 -18.81 -3.28
N MET A 147 4.45 -19.30 -4.00
CA MET A 147 4.55 -19.70 -5.40
C MET A 147 4.92 -18.53 -6.31
N MET A 148 4.51 -17.29 -6.00
CA MET A 148 4.92 -16.09 -6.75
C MET A 148 6.37 -15.66 -6.49
N SER A 149 6.98 -16.09 -5.38
CA SER A 149 8.36 -15.74 -5.06
C SER A 149 9.36 -16.52 -5.93
N VAL A 150 10.51 -15.92 -6.25
CA VAL A 150 11.52 -16.55 -7.13
C VAL A 150 12.04 -17.85 -6.52
N ASP A 151 12.49 -17.80 -5.27
CA ASP A 151 13.14 -18.94 -4.60
C ASP A 151 12.14 -19.83 -3.84
N LYS A 152 10.84 -19.57 -4.01
CA LYS A 152 9.75 -20.25 -3.27
C LYS A 152 9.96 -20.19 -1.76
N LEU A 153 10.52 -19.07 -1.31
CA LEU A 153 11.00 -18.82 0.03
C LEU A 153 10.68 -17.36 0.40
N LEU A 154 10.04 -17.17 1.55
CA LEU A 154 9.73 -15.83 2.06
C LEU A 154 10.09 -15.75 3.56
N PRO A 155 10.66 -14.63 4.03
CA PRO A 155 10.93 -14.46 5.45
C PRO A 155 9.64 -14.53 6.27
N LEU A 156 9.64 -15.35 7.32
CA LEU A 156 8.44 -15.60 8.14
C LEU A 156 7.98 -14.32 8.84
N ASP A 157 8.94 -13.52 9.33
CA ASP A 157 8.69 -12.24 9.97
C ASP A 157 7.95 -11.26 9.05
N LYS A 158 8.36 -11.22 7.77
CA LYS A 158 7.73 -10.35 6.79
C LYS A 158 6.27 -10.74 6.63
N ILE A 159 5.95 -12.02 6.39
CA ILE A 159 4.54 -12.49 6.25
C ILE A 159 3.72 -12.15 7.50
N ALA A 160 4.28 -12.31 8.69
CA ALA A 160 3.59 -12.03 9.93
C ALA A 160 3.16 -10.55 10.09
N HIS A 161 3.85 -9.59 9.43
CA HIS A 161 3.41 -8.19 9.42
C HIS A 161 2.07 -7.97 8.72
N PHE A 162 1.66 -8.90 7.84
CA PHE A 162 0.41 -8.85 7.07
C PHE A 162 -0.68 -9.73 7.68
N ARG A 163 -0.45 -10.26 8.89
CA ARG A 163 -1.35 -11.23 9.53
C ARG A 163 -2.82 -10.81 9.46
N ARG A 164 -3.11 -9.56 9.84
CA ARG A 164 -4.48 -9.02 9.81
C ARG A 164 -5.03 -8.75 8.42
N ASP A 165 -4.15 -8.48 7.45
CA ASP A 165 -4.52 -8.22 6.07
C ASP A 165 -4.86 -9.53 5.33
N PHE A 166 -4.20 -10.65 5.70
CA PHE A 166 -4.47 -12.00 5.17
C PHE A 166 -5.47 -12.81 5.99
N GLY A 167 -5.92 -12.31 7.15
CA GLY A 167 -6.82 -13.07 8.04
C GLY A 167 -6.13 -14.21 8.80
N LEU A 168 -4.81 -14.13 8.99
CA LEU A 168 -4.02 -15.13 9.71
C LEU A 168 -4.18 -14.99 11.24
N PRO A 169 -4.12 -16.08 12.01
CA PRO A 169 -4.27 -16.05 13.46
C PRO A 169 -3.02 -15.52 14.18
N VAL A 170 -3.16 -15.10 15.44
CA VAL A 170 -2.08 -14.48 16.25
C VAL A 170 -0.87 -15.40 16.42
N ASP A 171 -1.13 -16.69 16.54
CA ASP A 171 -0.15 -17.77 16.68
C ASP A 171 0.42 -18.24 15.33
N PHE A 172 0.29 -17.42 14.28
CA PHE A 172 0.78 -17.68 12.93
C PHE A 172 2.20 -18.27 12.93
N ARG A 173 3.13 -17.62 13.64
CA ARG A 173 4.56 -17.98 13.64
C ARG A 173 4.87 -19.29 14.36
N THR A 174 4.07 -19.66 15.36
CA THR A 174 4.44 -20.72 16.32
C THR A 174 3.67 -22.02 16.09
N SER A 175 2.37 -21.96 15.79
CA SER A 175 1.53 -23.16 15.66
C SER A 175 0.98 -23.30 14.24
N TRP A 176 0.45 -22.22 13.66
CA TRP A 176 -0.32 -22.29 12.43
C TRP A 176 0.53 -22.70 11.23
N VAL A 177 1.77 -22.21 11.15
CA VAL A 177 2.72 -22.56 10.08
C VAL A 177 3.07 -24.05 10.01
N HIS A 178 2.85 -24.80 11.10
CA HIS A 178 3.10 -26.24 11.16
C HIS A 178 1.85 -27.09 10.88
N LYS A 179 0.66 -26.48 10.75
CA LYS A 179 -0.58 -27.20 10.45
C LYS A 179 -0.67 -27.69 9.02
N TYR A 180 0.10 -27.10 8.10
CA TYR A 180 0.03 -27.37 6.66
C TYR A 180 1.36 -27.88 6.08
N PRO A 181 1.96 -28.95 6.63
CA PRO A 181 3.28 -29.44 6.21
C PRO A 181 3.30 -29.90 4.73
N GLN A 182 2.14 -30.25 4.17
CA GLN A 182 1.99 -30.59 2.76
C GLN A 182 2.19 -29.40 1.82
N HIS A 183 2.01 -28.17 2.30
CA HIS A 183 2.11 -26.96 1.48
C HIS A 183 3.43 -26.23 1.70
N PHE A 184 3.83 -26.04 2.95
CA PHE A 184 5.03 -25.28 3.28
C PHE A 184 5.65 -25.75 4.59
N LYS A 185 6.92 -25.40 4.79
CA LYS A 185 7.67 -25.70 6.02
C LYS A 185 8.53 -24.52 6.46
N VAL A 186 8.75 -24.41 7.76
CA VAL A 186 9.69 -23.43 8.32
C VAL A 186 11.11 -23.96 8.16
N VAL A 187 12.01 -23.12 7.68
CA VAL A 187 13.45 -23.40 7.53
C VAL A 187 14.22 -22.27 8.19
N LYS A 188 15.20 -22.61 9.01
CA LYS A 188 16.11 -21.64 9.63
C LYS A 188 17.34 -21.47 8.74
N ASN A 189 17.76 -20.22 8.57
CA ASN A 189 19.06 -19.95 7.97
C ASN A 189 20.12 -19.99 9.07
N GLU A 190 21.11 -20.88 8.93
CA GLU A 190 22.17 -21.09 9.92
C GLU A 190 23.02 -19.83 10.14
N ASP A 191 23.15 -18.97 9.13
CA ASP A 191 24.04 -17.80 9.19
C ASP A 191 23.47 -16.61 9.98
N ASN A 192 22.15 -16.42 9.94
CA ASN A 192 21.51 -15.19 10.42
C ASN A 192 20.38 -15.41 11.43
N ASP A 193 20.10 -16.66 11.83
CA ASP A 193 18.98 -17.05 12.70
C ASP A 193 17.60 -16.54 12.22
N VAL A 194 17.48 -16.21 10.93
CA VAL A 194 16.23 -15.76 10.32
C VAL A 194 15.42 -16.98 9.89
N GLU A 195 14.16 -17.02 10.30
CA GLU A 195 13.21 -18.05 9.92
C GLU A 195 12.54 -17.70 8.58
N TYR A 196 12.50 -18.68 7.68
CA TYR A 196 11.88 -18.58 6.37
C TYR A 196 10.77 -19.61 6.23
N LEU A 197 9.73 -19.24 5.51
CA LEU A 197 8.70 -20.17 5.06
C LEU A 197 9.06 -20.63 3.65
N LYS A 198 9.26 -21.95 3.47
CA LYS A 198 9.63 -22.59 2.21
C LYS A 198 8.44 -23.37 1.66
N LEU A 199 8.16 -23.22 0.36
CA LEU A 199 7.20 -24.08 -0.34
C LEU A 199 7.67 -25.54 -0.35
N VAL A 200 6.78 -26.46 0.00
CA VAL A 200 7.04 -27.91 -0.03
C VAL A 200 6.52 -28.53 -1.31
N ASN A 201 5.26 -28.28 -1.64
CA ASN A 201 4.61 -28.84 -2.82
C ASN A 201 4.03 -27.74 -3.71
N TRP A 202 4.33 -27.81 -5.00
CA TRP A 202 3.75 -26.92 -6.00
C TRP A 202 2.42 -27.52 -6.49
N ASN A 203 1.31 -26.84 -6.24
CA ASN A 203 0.00 -27.24 -6.75
C ASN A 203 -0.32 -26.45 -8.04
N PRO A 204 -0.33 -27.07 -9.24
CA PRO A 204 -0.64 -26.38 -10.49
C PRO A 204 -2.05 -25.78 -10.52
N ALA A 205 -3.02 -26.36 -9.80
CA ALA A 205 -4.38 -25.82 -9.72
C ALA A 205 -4.43 -24.44 -9.01
N TRP A 206 -3.42 -24.12 -8.21
CA TRP A 206 -3.30 -22.83 -7.52
C TRP A 206 -2.45 -21.82 -8.30
N ALA A 207 -1.81 -22.22 -9.40
CA ALA A 207 -0.97 -21.38 -10.23
C ALA A 207 -1.77 -20.57 -11.28
N ILE A 208 -3.01 -20.19 -10.94
CA ILE A 208 -3.93 -19.42 -11.78
C ILE A 208 -4.26 -18.12 -11.04
N THR A 209 -4.07 -16.98 -11.69
CA THR A 209 -4.35 -15.68 -11.06
C THR A 209 -5.84 -15.45 -10.85
N GLU A 210 -6.20 -14.61 -9.88
CA GLU A 210 -7.59 -14.20 -9.67
C GLU A 210 -8.15 -13.47 -10.90
N LEU A 211 -7.30 -12.76 -11.64
CA LEU A 211 -7.66 -12.15 -12.91
C LEU A 211 -8.00 -13.20 -13.98
N GLU A 212 -7.18 -14.25 -14.11
CA GLU A 212 -7.45 -15.37 -15.02
C GLU A 212 -8.74 -16.10 -14.67
N LYS A 213 -8.96 -16.39 -13.37
CA LYS A 213 -10.21 -17.05 -12.91
C LYS A 213 -11.45 -16.25 -13.31
N LYS A 214 -11.42 -14.93 -13.11
CA LYS A 214 -12.52 -14.04 -13.52
C LYS A 214 -12.72 -14.03 -15.04
N ALA A 215 -11.63 -14.02 -15.81
CA ALA A 215 -11.69 -13.98 -17.27
C ALA A 215 -12.19 -15.31 -17.89
N MET A 216 -11.78 -16.45 -17.33
CA MET A 216 -12.18 -17.77 -17.82
C MET A 216 -13.59 -18.17 -17.35
N GLY A 217 -14.11 -17.54 -16.28
CA GLY A 217 -15.45 -17.86 -15.75
C GLY A 217 -15.57 -19.26 -15.15
N ILE A 218 -14.45 -19.89 -14.81
CA ILE A 218 -14.39 -21.29 -14.36
C ILE A 218 -13.77 -21.36 -12.97
N THR A 219 -14.44 -22.09 -12.06
CA THR A 219 -14.02 -22.31 -10.67
C THR A 219 -13.02 -23.48 -10.54
N GLU A 220 -13.02 -24.43 -11.48
CA GLU A 220 -12.13 -25.59 -11.49
C GLU A 220 -11.64 -25.91 -12.92
N LEU A 221 -10.32 -25.91 -13.12
CA LEU A 221 -9.69 -26.21 -14.41
C LEU A 221 -8.56 -27.23 -14.26
N PRO A 222 -8.30 -28.05 -15.30
CA PRO A 222 -7.20 -29.01 -15.34
C PRO A 222 -5.84 -28.31 -15.23
N ALA A 223 -4.78 -29.10 -14.99
CA ALA A 223 -3.42 -28.65 -14.76
C ALA A 223 -3.01 -27.47 -15.66
N HIS A 224 -3.02 -26.26 -15.09
CA HIS A 224 -2.66 -25.04 -15.78
C HIS A 224 -1.14 -24.85 -15.69
N THR A 225 -0.50 -24.59 -16.82
CA THR A 225 0.93 -24.25 -16.87
C THR A 225 1.05 -22.74 -16.92
N PRO A 226 1.56 -22.08 -15.88
CA PRO A 226 1.69 -20.63 -15.88
C PRO A 226 2.71 -20.20 -16.94
N GLY A 227 2.34 -19.22 -17.76
CA GLY A 227 3.14 -18.78 -18.89
C GLY A 227 2.90 -17.32 -19.25
N LEU A 228 2.95 -17.01 -20.54
CA LEU A 228 2.70 -15.67 -21.06
C LEU A 228 1.19 -15.39 -21.09
N LEU A 229 0.77 -14.28 -20.51
CA LEU A 229 -0.62 -13.84 -20.43
C LEU A 229 -0.83 -12.55 -21.23
N ALA A 230 -2.02 -12.39 -21.81
CA ALA A 230 -2.44 -11.18 -22.52
C ALA A 230 -3.77 -10.62 -21.97
N LEU A 231 -4.02 -10.79 -20.67
CA LEU A 231 -5.27 -10.36 -20.06
C LEU A 231 -5.28 -8.88 -19.70
N PRO A 232 -6.37 -8.16 -20.00
CA PRO A 232 -6.55 -6.79 -19.56
C PRO A 232 -6.96 -6.74 -18.08
N PHE A 233 -6.53 -5.70 -17.38
CA PHE A 233 -6.96 -5.39 -16.02
C PHE A 233 -8.27 -4.58 -16.05
N PRO A 234 -9.24 -4.87 -15.17
CA PRO A 234 -10.38 -4.00 -14.95
C PRO A 234 -9.94 -2.58 -14.58
N LEU A 235 -10.56 -1.59 -15.20
CA LEU A 235 -10.24 -0.18 -15.00
C LEU A 235 -11.43 0.55 -14.41
N LYS A 236 -11.21 1.19 -13.27
CA LYS A 236 -12.16 2.11 -12.63
C LYS A 236 -11.46 3.43 -12.34
N PHE A 237 -11.93 4.48 -12.99
CA PHE A 237 -11.37 5.83 -12.82
C PHE A 237 -12.28 6.67 -11.92
N PRO A 238 -11.71 7.63 -11.15
CA PRO A 238 -12.51 8.57 -10.39
C PRO A 238 -13.43 9.38 -11.33
N PRO A 239 -14.67 9.70 -10.93
CA PRO A 239 -15.64 10.40 -11.79
C PRO A 239 -15.15 11.77 -12.28
N ASN A 240 -14.31 12.44 -11.48
CA ASN A 240 -13.76 13.76 -11.81
C ASN A 240 -12.50 13.70 -12.70
N TYR A 241 -12.00 12.51 -13.04
CA TYR A 241 -10.78 12.35 -13.81
C TYR A 241 -11.04 12.46 -15.32
N LYS A 242 -11.16 13.68 -15.83
CA LYS A 242 -11.41 13.95 -17.26
C LYS A 242 -10.21 13.72 -18.19
N LYS A 243 -9.04 13.42 -17.64
CA LYS A 243 -7.79 13.22 -18.41
C LYS A 243 -7.67 11.82 -19.04
N VAL A 244 -8.61 10.88 -18.81
CA VAL A 244 -8.56 9.53 -19.43
C VAL A 244 -8.43 9.62 -20.95
N TYR A 245 -9.19 10.51 -21.58
CA TYR A 245 -9.22 10.70 -23.04
C TYR A 245 -7.86 11.07 -23.64
N ARG A 246 -7.00 11.78 -22.89
CA ARG A 246 -5.64 12.13 -23.35
C ARG A 246 -4.66 10.96 -23.36
N TYR A 247 -4.96 9.88 -22.63
CA TYR A 247 -4.06 8.74 -22.46
C TYR A 247 -4.67 7.42 -22.93
N GLY A 248 -5.82 7.46 -23.61
CA GLY A 248 -6.56 6.28 -24.07
C GLY A 248 -5.69 5.29 -24.83
N GLY A 249 -4.95 5.74 -25.85
CA GLY A 249 -4.07 4.86 -26.63
C GLY A 249 -2.94 4.23 -25.80
N LYS A 250 -2.34 4.98 -24.86
CA LYS A 250 -1.30 4.42 -23.96
C LYS A 250 -1.87 3.37 -23.00
N ILE A 251 -3.09 3.60 -22.51
CA ILE A 251 -3.81 2.64 -21.66
C ILE A 251 -4.13 1.39 -22.49
N GLU A 252 -4.63 1.54 -23.72
CA GLU A 252 -4.96 0.44 -24.61
C GLU A 252 -3.74 -0.42 -24.96
N HIS A 253 -2.61 0.21 -25.33
CA HIS A 253 -1.36 -0.51 -25.57
C HIS A 253 -0.88 -1.26 -24.32
N PHE A 254 -1.02 -0.66 -23.14
CA PHE A 254 -0.72 -1.35 -21.89
C PHE A 254 -1.64 -2.56 -21.67
N GLN A 255 -2.94 -2.42 -21.92
CA GLN A 255 -3.91 -3.51 -21.74
C GLN A 255 -3.65 -4.68 -22.70
N LYS A 256 -3.33 -4.41 -23.97
CA LYS A 256 -3.04 -5.44 -25.00
C LYS A 256 -1.69 -6.15 -24.84
N ARG A 257 -0.74 -5.56 -24.10
CA ARG A 257 0.62 -6.10 -23.97
C ARG A 257 0.64 -7.49 -23.30
N CYS A 258 1.46 -8.40 -23.80
CA CYS A 258 1.70 -9.67 -23.13
C CYS A 258 2.64 -9.50 -21.92
N TYR A 259 2.46 -10.31 -20.89
CA TYR A 259 3.29 -10.33 -19.69
C TYR A 259 3.35 -11.72 -19.09
N LEU A 260 4.48 -12.03 -18.47
CA LEU A 260 4.65 -13.29 -17.77
C LEU A 260 3.74 -13.39 -16.54
N SER A 261 3.10 -14.54 -16.34
CA SER A 261 2.26 -14.85 -15.17
C SER A 261 3.02 -14.62 -13.84
N PRO A 262 2.35 -14.13 -12.78
CA PRO A 262 2.91 -14.06 -11.43
C PRO A 262 3.52 -15.37 -10.93
N TYR A 263 2.98 -16.51 -11.38
CA TYR A 263 3.44 -17.85 -10.99
C TYR A 263 4.53 -18.44 -11.88
N ALA A 264 4.85 -17.81 -13.01
CA ALA A 264 5.93 -18.25 -13.88
C ALA A 264 7.30 -17.70 -13.44
N ASP A 265 8.39 -18.37 -13.85
CA ASP A 265 9.75 -18.02 -13.44
C ASP A 265 10.21 -16.68 -14.06
N ALA A 266 10.48 -15.71 -13.19
CA ALA A 266 10.82 -14.35 -13.57
C ALA A 266 12.32 -14.04 -13.59
N ARG A 267 13.21 -15.03 -13.37
CA ARG A 267 14.66 -14.81 -13.32
C ARG A 267 15.24 -14.22 -14.61
N GLY A 268 14.67 -14.59 -15.76
CA GLY A 268 15.08 -14.08 -17.07
C GLY A 268 14.54 -12.69 -17.43
N LEU A 269 13.69 -12.09 -16.59
CA LEU A 269 12.97 -10.87 -16.93
C LEU A 269 13.89 -9.64 -16.81
N LYS A 270 14.10 -8.94 -17.93
CA LYS A 270 14.95 -7.73 -17.97
C LYS A 270 14.32 -6.59 -17.16
N ALA A 271 15.01 -6.16 -16.11
CA ALA A 271 14.59 -5.03 -15.28
C ALA A 271 14.41 -3.75 -16.12
N GLY A 272 13.31 -3.03 -15.87
CA GLY A 272 12.96 -1.80 -16.60
C GLY A 272 12.35 -2.02 -17.97
N SER A 273 12.16 -3.28 -18.41
CA SER A 273 11.37 -3.55 -19.61
C SER A 273 9.88 -3.27 -19.39
N LEU A 274 9.20 -3.05 -20.50
CA LEU A 274 7.76 -2.82 -20.54
C LEU A 274 6.93 -4.03 -20.09
N GLU A 275 7.49 -5.23 -20.25
CA GLU A 275 6.93 -6.49 -19.76
C GLU A 275 7.14 -6.63 -18.25
N PHE A 276 8.33 -6.27 -17.75
CA PHE A 276 8.67 -6.26 -16.33
C PHE A 276 7.71 -5.37 -15.52
N ASP A 277 7.42 -4.18 -16.00
CA ASP A 277 6.46 -3.27 -15.36
C ASP A 277 5.03 -3.86 -15.36
N LYS A 278 4.62 -4.52 -16.46
CA LYS A 278 3.27 -5.13 -16.55
C LYS A 278 3.14 -6.36 -15.65
N ARG A 279 4.17 -7.22 -15.58
CA ARG A 279 4.21 -8.33 -14.61
C ARG A 279 4.14 -7.81 -13.18
N ALA A 280 4.86 -6.73 -12.85
CA ALA A 280 4.80 -6.16 -11.51
C ALA A 280 3.37 -5.69 -11.17
N VAL A 281 2.64 -5.07 -12.12
CA VAL A 281 1.20 -4.77 -11.94
C VAL A 281 0.39 -6.04 -11.69
N ALA A 282 0.64 -7.12 -12.44
CA ALA A 282 -0.06 -8.40 -12.26
C ALA A 282 0.20 -9.02 -10.87
N VAL A 283 1.45 -9.06 -10.41
CA VAL A 283 1.81 -9.57 -9.08
C VAL A 283 1.13 -8.75 -7.98
N MET A 284 1.08 -7.42 -8.13
CA MET A 284 0.43 -6.55 -7.16
C MET A 284 -1.09 -6.73 -7.13
N HIS A 285 -1.71 -6.91 -8.30
CA HIS A 285 -3.12 -7.23 -8.43
C HIS A 285 -3.45 -8.55 -7.73
N GLU A 286 -2.64 -9.58 -8.00
CA GLU A 286 -2.78 -10.90 -7.39
C GLU A 286 -2.61 -10.86 -5.86
N LEU A 287 -1.55 -10.20 -5.38
CA LEU A 287 -1.27 -10.10 -3.96
C LEU A 287 -2.35 -9.31 -3.20
N LEU A 288 -2.83 -8.21 -3.77
CA LEU A 288 -3.96 -7.46 -3.20
C LEU A 288 -5.24 -8.27 -3.22
N SER A 289 -5.42 -9.15 -4.20
CA SER A 289 -6.58 -10.04 -4.25
C SER A 289 -6.61 -11.06 -3.11
N PHE A 290 -5.48 -11.36 -2.46
CA PHE A 290 -5.47 -12.23 -1.27
C PHE A 290 -5.84 -11.50 0.02
N THR A 291 -5.74 -10.17 0.05
CA THR A 291 -6.03 -9.44 1.28
C THR A 291 -7.53 -9.33 1.51
N VAL A 292 -7.93 -9.42 2.78
CA VAL A 292 -9.32 -9.42 3.24
C VAL A 292 -10.09 -8.19 2.74
N GLU A 293 -9.44 -7.04 2.70
CA GLU A 293 -10.02 -5.78 2.24
C GLU A 293 -9.60 -5.39 0.82
N LYS A 294 -8.86 -6.23 0.07
CA LYS A 294 -8.30 -5.85 -1.26
C LYS A 294 -7.48 -4.56 -1.22
N ARG A 295 -6.83 -4.33 -0.08
CA ARG A 295 -6.03 -3.16 0.28
C ARG A 295 -4.79 -3.59 1.05
N LEU A 296 -3.72 -2.83 0.92
CA LEU A 296 -2.50 -3.04 1.70
C LEU A 296 -1.66 -1.77 1.90
N VAL A 297 -0.85 -1.73 2.95
CA VAL A 297 0.13 -0.64 3.17
C VAL A 297 1.29 -0.81 2.21
N THR A 298 1.68 0.27 1.51
CA THR A 298 2.71 0.19 0.46
C THR A 298 4.09 -0.17 0.96
N ASP A 299 4.44 0.23 2.18
CA ASP A 299 5.74 -0.08 2.80
C ASP A 299 5.93 -1.59 2.93
N HIS A 300 4.83 -2.30 3.21
CA HIS A 300 4.90 -3.74 3.35
C HIS A 300 5.19 -4.40 1.99
N LEU A 301 4.64 -3.86 0.90
CA LEU A 301 4.89 -4.33 -0.47
C LEU A 301 6.34 -4.11 -0.92
N THR A 302 6.93 -2.97 -0.56
CA THR A 302 8.33 -2.68 -0.94
C THR A 302 9.32 -3.61 -0.24
N HIS A 303 8.98 -4.19 0.91
CA HIS A 303 9.81 -5.18 1.60
C HIS A 303 9.95 -6.52 0.86
N PHE A 304 9.02 -6.87 -0.04
CA PHE A 304 9.06 -8.10 -0.85
C PHE A 304 9.57 -7.89 -2.28
N ARG A 305 10.15 -6.71 -2.55
CA ARG A 305 10.56 -6.31 -3.89
C ARG A 305 11.55 -7.28 -4.53
N ARG A 306 12.46 -7.87 -3.75
CA ARG A 306 13.48 -8.80 -4.26
C ARG A 306 12.85 -10.16 -4.56
N GLU A 307 12.07 -10.66 -3.62
CA GLU A 307 11.44 -11.98 -3.67
C GLU A 307 10.41 -12.10 -4.81
N LEU A 308 9.70 -11.01 -5.12
CA LEU A 308 8.67 -10.97 -6.17
C LEU A 308 9.14 -10.37 -7.51
N VAL A 309 10.39 -9.93 -7.61
CA VAL A 309 10.95 -9.28 -8.81
C VAL A 309 10.16 -8.03 -9.18
N MET A 310 10.19 -7.02 -8.31
CA MET A 310 9.47 -5.75 -8.50
C MET A 310 10.41 -4.55 -8.75
N PRO A 311 9.91 -3.49 -9.44
CA PRO A 311 10.68 -2.28 -9.69
C PRO A 311 11.06 -1.54 -8.40
N GLN A 312 12.23 -0.88 -8.42
CA GLN A 312 12.67 0.00 -7.30
C GLN A 312 11.67 1.12 -7.03
N LYS A 313 11.13 1.72 -8.08
CA LYS A 313 10.17 2.84 -7.99
C LYS A 313 8.72 2.32 -7.99
N LEU A 314 8.41 1.34 -7.13
CA LEU A 314 7.08 0.70 -7.07
C LEU A 314 5.95 1.73 -6.88
N MET A 315 6.16 2.75 -6.04
CA MET A 315 5.16 3.83 -5.85
C MET A 315 4.87 4.58 -7.16
N ARG A 316 5.89 4.82 -8.01
CA ARG A 316 5.69 5.46 -9.33
C ARG A 316 4.85 4.58 -10.24
N LEU A 317 5.03 3.25 -10.17
CA LEU A 317 4.21 2.29 -10.92
C LEU A 317 2.75 2.34 -10.46
N LEU A 318 2.49 2.29 -9.15
CA LEU A 318 1.13 2.35 -8.59
C LEU A 318 0.41 3.64 -8.99
N LEU A 319 1.08 4.80 -8.88
CA LEU A 319 0.52 6.10 -9.26
C LEU A 319 0.33 6.25 -10.78
N LYS A 320 1.11 5.54 -11.60
CA LYS A 320 0.98 5.50 -13.06
C LYS A 320 -0.29 4.72 -13.44
N HIS A 321 -0.56 3.61 -12.77
CA HIS A 321 -1.69 2.71 -13.05
C HIS A 321 -2.88 2.97 -12.13
N PHE A 322 -3.26 4.25 -11.98
CA PHE A 322 -4.27 4.68 -11.01
C PHE A 322 -5.72 4.23 -11.32
N GLY A 323 -5.96 3.72 -12.54
CA GLY A 323 -7.23 3.08 -12.89
C GLY A 323 -7.38 1.65 -12.36
N ILE A 324 -6.26 1.00 -12.01
CA ILE A 324 -6.19 -0.34 -11.42
C ILE A 324 -5.97 -0.24 -9.91
N PHE A 325 -5.10 0.70 -9.50
CA PHE A 325 -4.73 0.90 -8.10
C PHE A 325 -5.07 2.30 -7.63
N TYR A 326 -5.71 2.44 -6.49
CA TYR A 326 -5.82 3.73 -5.82
C TYR A 326 -4.81 3.80 -4.68
N VAL A 327 -4.00 4.85 -4.63
CA VAL A 327 -3.06 5.10 -3.53
C VAL A 327 -3.61 6.21 -2.64
N SER A 328 -4.02 5.84 -1.43
CA SER A 328 -4.45 6.76 -0.39
C SER A 328 -3.25 7.30 0.38
N GLU A 329 -3.17 8.62 0.47
CA GLU A 329 -2.20 9.34 1.29
C GLU A 329 -2.72 9.64 2.70
N ARG A 330 -3.96 9.23 2.98
CA ARG A 330 -4.58 9.49 4.28
C ARG A 330 -3.91 8.62 5.34
N GLY A 331 -3.10 9.24 6.19
CA GLY A 331 -2.49 8.61 7.36
C GLY A 331 -0.99 8.85 7.42
N LYS A 332 -0.30 8.09 8.30
CA LYS A 332 1.16 8.12 8.37
C LYS A 332 1.84 7.35 7.24
N ARG A 333 1.14 6.35 6.67
CA ARG A 333 1.67 5.46 5.63
C ARG A 333 0.68 5.41 4.47
N PHE A 334 1.18 5.30 3.25
CA PHE A 334 0.34 5.15 2.08
C PHE A 334 -0.31 3.76 2.07
N SER A 335 -1.57 3.71 1.65
CA SER A 335 -2.30 2.46 1.44
C SER A 335 -2.70 2.36 -0.03
N VAL A 336 -2.47 1.21 -0.64
CA VAL A 336 -2.91 0.89 -1.99
C VAL A 336 -4.17 0.03 -1.94
N PHE A 337 -5.12 0.33 -2.81
CA PHE A 337 -6.40 -0.33 -2.96
C PHE A 337 -6.52 -0.86 -4.38
N LEU A 338 -7.17 -2.01 -4.54
CA LEU A 338 -7.58 -2.48 -5.85
C LEU A 338 -8.90 -1.79 -6.24
N THR A 339 -8.91 -0.95 -7.28
CA THR A 339 -10.07 -0.12 -7.61
C THR A 339 -11.30 -0.94 -8.03
N GLU A 340 -11.08 -2.07 -8.70
CA GLU A 340 -12.16 -2.96 -9.16
C GLU A 340 -12.95 -3.60 -8.03
N ALA A 341 -12.36 -3.70 -6.83
CA ALA A 341 -12.97 -4.38 -5.69
C ALA A 341 -13.97 -3.51 -4.92
N TYR A 342 -14.07 -2.23 -5.25
CA TYR A 342 -14.84 -1.25 -4.47
C TYR A 342 -15.91 -0.55 -5.29
N GLU A 343 -17.08 -0.36 -4.68
CA GLU A 343 -18.14 0.54 -5.15
C GLU A 343 -18.32 1.68 -4.14
N GLY A 344 -18.01 2.90 -4.57
CA GLY A 344 -17.84 4.03 -3.66
C GLY A 344 -16.85 3.72 -2.53
N SER A 345 -17.33 3.73 -1.28
CA SER A 345 -16.51 3.50 -0.08
C SER A 345 -16.53 2.05 0.40
N GLU A 346 -17.32 1.19 -0.23
CA GLU A 346 -17.58 -0.17 0.23
C GLU A 346 -16.96 -1.22 -0.68
N LEU A 347 -16.53 -2.33 -0.07
CA LEU A 347 -16.02 -3.49 -0.80
C LEU A 347 -17.21 -4.24 -1.42
N ILE A 348 -17.09 -4.62 -2.69
CA ILE A 348 -18.16 -5.31 -3.44
C ILE A 348 -18.36 -6.72 -2.89
N GLU A 349 -17.28 -7.50 -2.81
CA GLU A 349 -17.30 -8.87 -2.29
C GLU A 349 -16.80 -8.88 -0.84
N LYS A 350 -17.74 -8.95 0.11
CA LYS A 350 -17.42 -8.93 1.54
C LYS A 350 -17.30 -10.34 2.09
N GLY A 351 -16.08 -10.72 2.47
CA GLY A 351 -15.84 -11.95 3.24
C GLY A 351 -16.29 -11.83 4.70
N PRO A 352 -16.40 -12.95 5.45
CA PRO A 352 -16.87 -12.94 6.84
C PRO A 352 -16.06 -12.03 7.77
N LEU A 353 -14.74 -11.97 7.61
CA LEU A 353 -13.88 -11.05 8.37
C LEU A 353 -14.15 -9.57 8.06
N VAL A 354 -14.56 -9.23 6.83
CA VAL A 354 -14.94 -7.85 6.47
C VAL A 354 -16.25 -7.49 7.18
N LEU A 355 -17.25 -8.37 7.12
CA LEU A 355 -18.54 -8.17 7.79
C LEU A 355 -18.39 -8.04 9.30
N TRP A 356 -17.53 -8.87 9.92
CA TRP A 356 -17.19 -8.76 11.33
C TRP A 356 -16.53 -7.42 11.67
N LYS A 357 -15.60 -6.94 10.84
CA LYS A 357 -15.01 -5.60 11.01
C LYS A 357 -16.04 -4.49 10.87
N GLU A 358 -16.98 -4.59 9.93
CA GLU A 358 -18.08 -3.62 9.76
C GLU A 358 -19.01 -3.62 11.00
N LYS A 359 -19.30 -4.80 11.56
CA LYS A 359 -20.04 -4.94 12.83
C LYS A 359 -19.32 -4.19 13.95
N ILE A 360 -18.00 -4.36 14.11
CA ILE A 360 -17.20 -3.59 15.09
C ILE A 360 -17.28 -2.09 14.80
N GLN A 361 -17.12 -1.67 13.55
CA GLN A 361 -17.21 -0.26 13.16
C GLN A 361 -18.56 0.36 13.55
N SER A 362 -19.66 -0.40 13.43
CA SER A 362 -21.00 0.06 13.83
C SER A 362 -21.16 0.28 15.34
N LEU A 363 -20.34 -0.38 16.17
CA LEU A 363 -20.35 -0.26 17.63
C LEU A 363 -19.47 0.89 18.13
N ILE A 364 -18.49 1.30 17.33
CA ILE A 364 -17.64 2.45 17.62
C ILE A 364 -18.51 3.71 17.51
N GLY A 365 -18.66 4.43 18.61
CA GLY A 365 -19.55 5.58 18.76
C GLY A 365 -19.09 6.84 18.02
N TYR A 366 -18.51 6.69 16.83
CA TYR A 366 -18.24 7.82 15.96
C TYR A 366 -19.57 8.32 15.35
N ARG A 367 -20.36 9.00 16.18
CA ARG A 367 -21.18 10.12 15.69
C ARG A 367 -20.18 11.11 15.11
N GLY A 368 -19.92 10.99 13.81
CA GLY A 368 -19.37 12.10 13.07
C GLY A 368 -20.24 13.31 13.42
N ARG A 369 -19.68 14.28 14.16
CA ARG A 369 -20.05 15.65 13.82
C ARG A 369 -19.91 15.68 12.31
N LYS A 370 -20.98 16.06 11.61
CA LYS A 370 -20.97 16.45 10.20
C LYS A 370 -20.03 17.66 10.00
N LYS A 371 -18.79 17.61 10.50
CA LYS A 371 -17.72 18.37 9.89
C LYS A 371 -17.61 17.74 8.52
N LYS A 372 -17.91 18.52 7.48
CA LYS A 372 -17.46 18.23 6.12
C LYS A 372 -16.06 17.64 6.25
N ILE A 373 -15.83 16.52 5.59
CA ILE A 373 -14.47 16.01 5.44
C ILE A 373 -13.66 17.17 4.90
N GLU A 374 -12.79 17.73 5.74
CA GLU A 374 -12.02 18.92 5.41
C GLU A 374 -11.24 18.58 4.13
N THR A 375 -11.60 19.27 3.05
CA THR A 375 -10.86 19.26 1.80
C THR A 375 -9.47 19.78 2.11
N PHE A 376 -8.45 19.31 1.40
CA PHE A 376 -7.06 19.69 1.67
C PHE A 376 -6.79 21.21 1.53
N SER A 377 -7.73 21.98 0.98
CA SER A 377 -7.76 23.46 1.03
C SER A 377 -7.90 24.00 2.45
N ASP A 378 -8.56 23.27 3.35
CA ASP A 378 -8.88 23.74 4.70
C ASP A 378 -7.77 23.37 5.70
N MET A 379 -6.74 22.65 5.24
CA MET A 379 -5.56 22.26 6.04
C MET A 379 -4.36 23.19 5.80
N SER A 380 -4.37 24.06 4.79
CA SER A 380 -3.36 25.13 4.67
C SER A 380 -3.55 26.23 5.70
N ASP A 381 -4.77 26.36 6.24
CA ASP A 381 -5.17 27.50 7.06
C ASP A 381 -5.15 27.18 8.57
N MET A 382 -4.62 26.02 8.94
CA MET A 382 -4.59 25.55 10.33
C MET A 382 -3.18 25.24 10.87
N GLU A 383 -2.13 25.60 10.11
CA GLU A 383 -0.74 25.62 10.60
C GLU A 383 -0.33 26.97 11.21
N ASP A 384 -1.18 27.99 11.18
CA ASP A 384 -0.91 29.28 11.82
C ASP A 384 -1.90 29.58 12.94
N ASN A 385 -1.68 28.98 14.11
CA ASN A 385 -2.00 29.56 15.42
C ASN A 385 -1.63 28.60 16.56
N GLY A 386 -0.44 28.80 17.14
CA GLY A 386 -0.09 28.20 18.43
C GLY A 386 1.38 27.86 18.61
N VAL A 387 2.22 28.90 18.67
CA VAL A 387 3.61 28.95 19.14
C VAL A 387 3.99 27.85 20.16
N LEU A 388 5.01 27.04 19.84
CA LEU A 388 6.09 26.72 20.78
C LEU A 388 7.39 26.46 20.00
N GLN A 389 8.32 27.36 20.30
CA GLN A 389 9.73 27.48 19.92
C GLN A 389 10.53 26.21 20.24
N SER A 390 11.31 25.72 19.28
CA SER A 390 12.59 25.08 19.58
C SER A 390 13.54 25.34 18.42
N ASP A 391 14.53 26.16 18.72
CA ASP A 391 15.57 26.74 17.89
C ASP A 391 16.34 25.74 17.03
N TYR A 392 16.49 26.06 15.75
CA TYR A 392 17.74 25.90 15.00
C TYR A 392 17.84 27.06 14.00
N GLU A 393 18.65 28.06 14.35
CA GLU A 393 19.19 29.03 13.42
C GLU A 393 20.08 28.31 12.40
N ASN A 394 19.88 28.55 11.09
CA ASN A 394 20.77 29.46 10.36
C ASN A 394 20.22 29.77 8.96
N GLU A 395 20.46 31.02 8.57
CA GLU A 395 19.95 31.80 7.45
C GLU A 395 20.30 31.30 6.04
N SER A 396 19.42 31.59 5.07
CA SER A 396 19.66 32.69 4.11
C SER A 396 18.44 32.86 3.18
N THR A 397 17.78 34.00 3.35
CA THR A 397 16.72 34.60 2.53
C THR A 397 17.18 34.82 1.10
N LEU A 398 16.34 34.52 0.12
CA LEU A 398 16.07 35.39 -1.03
C LEU A 398 14.68 35.04 -1.58
N GLU A 399 13.75 35.98 -1.42
CA GLU A 399 12.52 36.07 -2.18
C GLU A 399 12.87 36.29 -3.66
N ASP A 400 12.29 35.49 -4.55
CA ASP A 400 12.09 35.93 -5.93
C ASP A 400 10.72 35.44 -6.41
N ASP A 401 9.90 36.40 -6.80
CA ASP A 401 8.48 36.32 -7.05
C ASP A 401 8.29 36.42 -8.57
N LEU A 402 8.27 35.30 -9.29
CA LEU A 402 8.03 35.27 -10.74
C LEU A 402 7.26 34.01 -11.21
N PRO A 403 6.52 34.11 -12.34
CA PRO A 403 5.21 33.50 -12.50
C PRO A 403 5.22 32.06 -13.01
N THR A 404 4.05 31.44 -12.89
CA THR A 404 3.66 30.12 -13.35
C THR A 404 4.04 29.78 -14.79
N ASP A 405 5.11 29.02 -14.97
CA ASP A 405 5.32 28.16 -16.15
C ASP A 405 5.38 26.68 -15.71
N ASN A 406 4.19 26.14 -15.44
CA ASN A 406 3.98 24.79 -14.92
C ASN A 406 3.59 23.76 -16.01
N VAL A 407 3.74 24.10 -17.29
CA VAL A 407 3.15 23.35 -18.41
C VAL A 407 4.17 22.52 -19.20
N GLU A 408 5.43 22.94 -19.32
CA GLU A 408 6.36 22.29 -20.25
C GLU A 408 7.18 21.13 -19.64
N MET A 409 7.46 21.13 -18.34
CA MET A 409 8.26 20.06 -17.71
C MET A 409 7.54 18.70 -17.55
N GLU A 410 6.21 18.64 -17.60
CA GLU A 410 5.49 17.35 -17.68
C GLU A 410 5.67 16.68 -19.06
N ILE A 411 6.09 17.43 -20.09
CA ILE A 411 6.14 17.00 -21.48
C ILE A 411 7.46 16.29 -21.80
N GLU A 412 8.61 16.79 -21.32
CA GLU A 412 9.92 16.20 -21.63
C GLU A 412 10.23 14.91 -20.86
N GLU A 413 9.88 14.80 -19.57
CA GLU A 413 10.10 13.56 -18.80
C GLU A 413 9.20 12.40 -19.26
N VAL A 414 8.06 12.71 -19.88
CA VAL A 414 7.12 11.74 -20.46
C VAL A 414 7.44 11.46 -21.93
N SER A 415 8.10 12.37 -22.65
CA SER A 415 8.59 12.18 -24.01
C SER A 415 9.86 11.32 -24.05
N ASN A 416 10.84 11.62 -23.18
CA ASN A 416 12.18 11.02 -23.26
C ASN A 416 12.28 9.55 -22.81
N ALA A 417 11.22 8.99 -22.19
CA ALA A 417 11.15 7.57 -21.84
C ALA A 417 10.40 6.70 -22.88
N TYR A 418 9.89 7.30 -23.97
CA TYR A 418 9.15 6.63 -25.04
C TYR A 418 9.69 7.03 -26.42
N LYS A 419 10.98 7.35 -26.55
CA LYS A 419 11.63 7.25 -27.85
C LYS A 419 11.80 5.77 -28.14
N ASP A 420 11.00 5.27 -29.08
CA ASP A 420 11.31 4.03 -29.77
C ASP A 420 12.70 4.21 -30.37
N VAL A 421 13.67 3.45 -29.86
CA VAL A 421 14.91 3.26 -30.59
C VAL A 421 14.52 2.29 -31.70
N GLU A 422 14.10 2.84 -32.84
CA GLU A 422 14.15 2.13 -34.11
C GLU A 422 15.60 1.69 -34.31
N THR A 423 15.89 0.43 -33.99
CA THR A 423 17.10 -0.23 -34.45
C THR A 423 16.89 -0.54 -35.92
N SER A 424 17.79 -0.01 -36.74
CA SER A 424 17.91 -0.15 -38.19
C SER A 424 17.75 -1.58 -38.72
#